data_AF-A0A8J7DJJ1-F1
#
_entry.id   AF-A0A8J7DJJ1-F1
#
_cell.length_a   1.000
_cell.length_b   1.000
_cell.length_c   1.000
_cell.angle_alpha   90.00
_cell.angle_beta   90.00
_cell.angle_gamma   90.00
#
_symmetry.space_group_name_H-M   'P 1'
#
loop_
_entity.id
_entity.type
_entity.pdbx_description
1 polymer ?
#
loop_
_entity_poly.entity_id
_entity_poly.type
_entity_poly.pdbx_seq_one_letter_code
_entity_poly.pdbx_strand_id
1 'polypeptide(L)'
;YPMSKSGDLNSDATLWFFTYGGSHKVTEVEHHPQVNVSFVSPEQQWFISISGSSQLVKDRNKMRELWKPELQTWFPKGLNEPDIALLNVKINQVNYWDSVSSFKPQIISFLTPSGL
;
A
#
# COMPACT_ATOMS: atom_id res chain seq x y z
N TYR A 1 -7.54 -16.32 20.95
CA TYR A 1 -7.26 -16.38 19.50
C TYR A 1 -7.71 -15.09 18.86
N PRO A 2 -6.85 -14.10 18.57
CA PRO A 2 -7.36 -12.88 17.96
C PRO A 2 -7.56 -13.08 16.45
N MET A 3 -8.79 -12.82 16.01
CA MET A 3 -9.19 -12.66 14.61
C MET A 3 -9.56 -11.18 14.34
N SER A 4 -9.38 -10.81 13.08
CA SER A 4 -9.32 -9.50 12.42
C SER A 4 -10.36 -8.42 12.79
N LYS A 5 -9.92 -7.15 12.77
CA LYS A 5 -10.75 -5.98 12.43
C LYS A 5 -10.61 -5.72 10.93
N SER A 6 -11.61 -6.10 10.14
CA SER A 6 -11.73 -5.71 8.74
C SER A 6 -12.36 -4.32 8.65
N GLY A 7 -11.65 -3.37 8.03
CA GLY A 7 -12.22 -2.10 7.61
C GLY A 7 -12.47 -2.15 6.10
N ASP A 8 -13.70 -1.88 5.68
CA ASP A 8 -13.99 -1.65 4.26
C ASP A 8 -13.32 -0.35 3.85
N LEU A 9 -12.25 -0.47 3.06
CA LEU A 9 -11.61 0.68 2.41
C LEU A 9 -12.36 0.98 1.12
N ASN A 10 -12.64 2.26 0.88
CA ASN A 10 -13.26 2.74 -0.35
C ASN A 10 -12.58 2.11 -1.58
N SER A 11 -13.39 1.79 -2.59
CA SER A 11 -13.09 1.02 -3.80
C SER A 11 -11.89 1.47 -4.67
N ASP A 12 -11.24 2.58 -4.31
CA ASP A 12 -10.11 3.20 -5.02
C ASP A 12 -8.79 3.20 -4.23
N ALA A 13 -8.72 2.52 -3.08
CA ALA A 13 -7.48 2.45 -2.31
C ALA A 13 -6.40 1.62 -3.04
N THR A 14 -5.33 2.28 -3.47
CA THR A 14 -4.16 1.66 -4.12
C THR A 14 -2.87 1.99 -3.39
N LEU A 15 -1.95 1.04 -3.30
CA LEU A 15 -0.56 1.28 -2.91
C LEU A 15 0.34 1.37 -4.14
N TRP A 16 1.34 2.24 -4.07
CA TRP A 16 2.30 2.46 -5.15
C TRP A 16 3.72 2.21 -4.65
N PHE A 17 4.46 1.38 -5.38
CA PHE A 17 5.86 1.09 -5.10
C PHE A 17 6.72 1.33 -6.33
N PHE A 18 7.87 1.99 -6.19
CA PHE A 18 8.85 2.04 -7.26
C PHE A 18 9.59 0.70 -7.37
N THR A 19 9.85 0.25 -8.60
CA THR A 19 10.55 -1.01 -8.87
C THR A 19 11.29 -0.97 -10.21
N TYR A 20 12.08 -2.00 -10.49
CA TYR A 20 12.61 -2.28 -11.83
C TYR A 20 11.70 -3.28 -12.54
N GLY A 21 11.26 -2.95 -13.75
CA GLY A 21 10.33 -3.75 -14.55
C GLY A 21 10.84 -5.15 -14.90
N GLY A 22 12.15 -5.34 -15.03
CA GLY A 22 12.79 -6.63 -15.28
C GLY A 22 13.04 -7.47 -14.03
N SER A 23 12.58 -7.04 -12.84
CA SER A 23 12.80 -7.82 -11.63
C SER A 23 11.91 -9.06 -11.57
N HIS A 24 12.42 -10.18 -11.02
CA HIS A 24 11.68 -11.46 -10.95
C HIS A 24 10.26 -11.35 -10.38
N LYS A 25 10.05 -10.47 -9.39
CA LYS A 25 8.73 -10.22 -8.78
C LYS A 25 7.71 -9.66 -9.79
N VAL A 26 8.16 -8.90 -10.79
CA VAL A 26 7.28 -8.31 -11.80
C VAL A 26 6.79 -9.38 -12.77
N THR A 27 7.69 -10.26 -13.22
CA THR A 27 7.30 -11.42 -14.04
C THR A 27 6.30 -12.31 -13.32
N GLU A 28 6.47 -12.51 -12.01
CA GLU A 28 5.53 -13.31 -11.20
C GLU A 28 4.16 -12.62 -11.09
N VAL A 29 4.13 -11.31 -10.84
CA VAL A 29 2.90 -10.50 -10.79
C VAL A 29 2.15 -10.50 -12.13
N GLU A 30 2.87 -10.47 -13.26
CA GLU A 30 2.24 -10.50 -14.59
C GLU A 30 1.48 -11.80 -14.87
N HIS A 31 1.93 -12.93 -14.30
CA HIS A 31 1.26 -14.23 -14.43
C HIS A 31 0.25 -14.48 -13.30
N HIS A 32 0.56 -14.01 -12.09
CA HIS A 32 -0.23 -14.19 -10.88
C HIS A 32 -0.34 -12.85 -10.13
N PRO A 33 -1.37 -12.04 -10.44
CA PRO A 33 -1.45 -10.66 -9.93
C PRO A 33 -1.77 -10.59 -8.43
N GLN A 34 -2.16 -11.69 -7.80
CA GLN A 34 -2.51 -11.74 -6.39
C GLN A 34 -1.27 -11.52 -5.52
N VAL A 35 -1.32 -10.49 -4.66
CA VAL A 35 -0.21 -10.15 -3.77
C VAL A 35 -0.68 -9.95 -2.35
N ASN A 36 0.26 -10.10 -1.42
CA ASN A 36 0.11 -9.67 -0.03
C ASN A 36 1.26 -8.73 0.34
N VAL A 37 0.91 -7.53 0.81
CA VAL A 37 1.85 -6.56 1.38
C VAL A 37 1.72 -6.58 2.90
N SER A 38 2.82 -6.84 3.60
CA SER A 38 2.85 -6.85 5.05
C SER A 38 3.74 -5.72 5.59
N PHE A 39 3.20 -4.92 6.51
CA PHE A 39 3.96 -3.96 7.31
C PHE A 39 4.03 -4.47 8.76
N VAL A 40 5.22 -4.40 9.35
CA VAL A 40 5.45 -4.89 10.71
C VAL A 40 6.21 -3.84 11.49
N SER A 41 5.74 -3.51 12.69
CA SER A 41 6.50 -2.74 13.67
C SER A 41 6.69 -3.60 14.92
N PRO A 42 7.82 -4.32 15.05
CA PRO A 42 8.07 -5.16 16.21
C PRO A 42 8.11 -4.35 17.51
N GLU A 43 8.63 -3.13 17.47
CA GLU A 43 8.70 -2.26 18.65
C GLU A 43 7.33 -1.78 19.12
N GLN A 44 6.43 -1.48 18.19
CA GLN A 44 5.07 -1.00 18.48
C GLN A 44 4.04 -2.14 18.52
N GLN A 45 4.50 -3.38 18.36
CA GLN A 45 3.71 -4.62 18.42
C GLN A 45 2.45 -4.62 17.55
N TRP A 46 2.51 -4.00 16.37
CA TRP A 46 1.42 -4.05 15.39
C TRP A 46 1.88 -4.60 14.04
N PHE A 47 0.93 -5.24 13.36
CA PHE A 47 1.10 -5.91 12.08
C PHE A 47 -0.06 -5.50 11.16
N ILE A 48 0.25 -5.18 9.91
CA ILE A 48 -0.74 -4.95 8.85
C ILE A 48 -0.45 -5.94 7.73
N SER A 49 -1.47 -6.64 7.25
CA SER A 49 -1.44 -7.45 6.03
C SER A 49 -2.50 -6.93 5.08
N ILE A 50 -2.10 -6.69 3.84
CA ILE A 50 -2.92 -6.13 2.79
C ILE A 50 -2.89 -7.12 1.65
N SER A 51 -4.02 -7.78 1.39
CA SER A 51 -4.16 -8.59 0.19
C SER A 51 -4.77 -7.76 -0.93
N GLY A 52 -4.28 -7.98 -2.14
CA GLY A 52 -4.64 -7.16 -3.28
C GLY A 52 -4.31 -7.81 -4.62
N SER A 53 -4.62 -7.08 -5.68
CA SER A 53 -4.17 -7.40 -7.04
C SER A 53 -3.17 -6.35 -7.49
N SER A 54 -2.08 -6.78 -8.08
CA SER A 54 -1.00 -5.90 -8.51
C SER A 54 -0.81 -5.87 -10.01
N GLN A 55 -0.29 -4.74 -10.49
CA GLN A 55 -0.02 -4.50 -11.90
C GLN A 55 1.21 -3.61 -12.05
N LEU A 56 2.06 -3.94 -13.02
CA LEU A 56 3.14 -3.06 -13.44
C LEU A 56 2.60 -1.88 -14.26
N VAL A 57 2.99 -0.68 -13.90
CA VAL A 57 2.57 0.57 -14.53
C VAL A 57 3.82 1.35 -14.96
N LYS A 58 3.92 1.62 -16.26
CA LYS A 58 5.00 2.41 -16.87
C LYS A 58 4.52 3.82 -17.23
N ASP A 59 3.84 4.49 -16.30
CA ASP A 59 3.35 5.87 -16.47
C ASP A 59 4.36 6.89 -15.90
N ARG A 60 4.98 7.68 -16.80
CA ARG A 60 5.98 8.68 -16.42
C ARG A 60 5.38 9.88 -15.68
N ASN A 61 4.13 10.23 -15.94
CA ASN A 61 3.46 11.32 -15.22
C ASN A 61 3.18 10.90 -13.78
N LYS A 62 2.67 9.68 -13.58
CA LYS A 62 2.43 9.16 -12.23
C LYS A 62 3.73 8.98 -11.44
N MET A 63 4.79 8.53 -12.09
CA MET A 63 6.12 8.46 -11.46
C MET A 63 6.62 9.85 -11.03
N ARG A 64 6.43 10.90 -11.83
CA ARG A 64 6.80 12.27 -11.45
C ARG A 64 6.00 12.77 -10.24
N GLU A 65 4.70 12.47 -10.19
CA GLU A 65 3.82 12.84 -9.08
C GLU A 65 4.24 12.20 -7.75
N LEU A 66 4.65 10.93 -7.80
CA LEU A 66 4.97 10.13 -6.60
C LEU A 66 6.44 10.16 -6.19
N TRP A 67 7.32 10.74 -7.02
CA TRP A 67 8.76 10.74 -6.78
C TRP A 67 9.12 11.54 -5.52
N LYS A 68 10.06 11.00 -4.75
CA LYS A 68 10.67 11.69 -3.61
C LYS A 68 12.19 11.62 -3.68
N PRO A 69 12.95 12.67 -3.32
CA PRO A 69 14.40 12.69 -3.42
C PRO A 69 15.11 11.52 -2.74
N GLU A 70 14.58 11.01 -1.62
CA GLU A 70 15.13 9.91 -0.85
C GLU A 70 15.21 8.60 -1.65
N LEU A 71 14.35 8.46 -2.68
CA LEU A 71 14.34 7.30 -3.58
C LEU A 71 15.61 7.20 -4.44
N GLN A 72 16.37 8.27 -4.60
CA GLN A 72 17.65 8.25 -5.33
C GLN A 72 18.66 7.26 -4.74
N THR A 73 18.52 6.92 -3.46
CA THR A 73 19.34 5.90 -2.79
C THR A 73 19.23 4.53 -3.47
N TRP A 74 18.04 4.20 -4.01
CA TRP A 74 17.78 2.92 -4.71
C TRP A 74 17.74 3.06 -6.24
N PHE A 75 17.52 4.28 -6.74
CA PHE A 75 17.42 4.61 -8.16
C PHE A 75 18.39 5.77 -8.49
N PRO A 76 19.69 5.50 -8.67
CA PRO A 76 20.73 6.53 -8.75
C PRO A 76 20.54 7.54 -9.90
N LYS A 77 19.94 7.12 -11.02
CA LYS A 77 19.60 8.01 -12.16
C LYS A 77 18.22 8.66 -12.02
N GLY A 78 17.57 8.46 -10.87
CA GLY A 78 16.23 8.95 -10.57
C GLY A 78 15.18 8.47 -11.57
N LEU A 79 14.31 9.36 -12.02
CA LEU A 79 13.35 9.05 -13.06
C LEU A 79 13.99 8.71 -14.42
N ASN A 80 15.28 8.96 -14.65
CA ASN A 80 15.94 8.57 -15.90
C ASN A 80 16.46 7.13 -15.90
N GLU A 81 16.20 6.36 -14.85
CA GLU A 81 16.44 4.92 -14.86
C GLU A 81 15.66 4.26 -16.02
N PRO A 82 16.32 3.44 -16.87
CA PRO A 82 15.72 2.94 -18.11
C PRO A 82 14.59 1.92 -17.88
N ASP A 83 14.61 1.24 -16.74
CA ASP A 83 13.66 0.18 -16.40
C ASP A 83 12.83 0.51 -15.14
N ILE A 84 12.82 1.78 -14.72
CA ILE A 84 12.00 2.20 -13.58
C ILE A 84 10.51 2.12 -13.93
N ALA A 85 9.75 1.52 -13.02
CA ALA A 85 8.32 1.34 -13.14
C ALA A 85 7.66 1.50 -11.77
N LEU A 86 6.33 1.53 -11.79
CA LEU A 86 5.51 1.49 -10.61
C LEU A 86 4.83 0.12 -10.50
N LEU A 87 4.82 -0.45 -9.31
CA LEU A 87 3.90 -1.53 -8.97
C LEU A 87 2.69 -0.90 -8.28
N ASN A 88 1.54 -0.95 -8.95
CA ASN A 88 0.25 -0.59 -8.38
C ASN A 88 -0.32 -1.82 -7.68
N VAL A 89 -0.71 -1.71 -6.41
CA VAL A 89 -1.46 -2.74 -5.70
C VAL A 89 -2.84 -2.18 -5.38
N LYS A 90 -3.87 -2.68 -6.08
CA LYS A 90 -5.26 -2.43 -5.73
C LYS A 90 -5.60 -3.28 -4.51
N ILE A 91 -6.03 -2.62 -3.44
CA ILE A 91 -6.33 -3.27 -2.17
C ILE A 91 -7.67 -3.99 -2.27
N ASN A 92 -7.69 -5.28 -1.92
CA ASN A 92 -8.91 -6.07 -1.81
C ASN A 92 -9.34 -6.21 -0.34
N GLN A 93 -8.39 -6.44 0.57
CA GLN A 93 -8.65 -6.60 1.99
C GLN A 93 -7.45 -6.13 2.83
N VAL A 94 -7.72 -5.58 4.00
CA VAL A 94 -6.71 -5.22 5.00
C VAL A 94 -7.03 -5.91 6.32
N ASN A 95 -6.02 -6.58 6.88
CA ASN A 95 -6.05 -7.16 8.21
C ASN A 95 -5.05 -6.40 9.08
N TYR A 96 -5.50 -5.94 10.24
CA TYR A 96 -4.69 -5.26 11.24
C TYR A 96 -4.69 -6.06 12.55
N TRP A 97 -3.50 -6.23 13.13
CA TRP A 97 -3.32 -6.81 14.45
C TRP A 97 -2.52 -5.85 15.31
N ASP A 98 -3.02 -5.57 16.50
CA ASP A 98 -2.35 -4.82 17.55
C ASP A 98 -2.35 -5.71 18.80
N SER A 99 -1.17 -5.97 19.38
CA SER A 99 -1.08 -6.76 20.60
C SER A 99 -1.22 -5.93 21.87
N VAL A 100 -1.43 -4.61 21.77
CA VAL A 100 -1.71 -3.75 22.93
C VAL A 100 -3.21 -3.81 23.24
N SER A 101 -3.62 -4.87 23.94
CA SER A 101 -4.96 -4.97 24.50
C SER A 101 -5.16 -3.91 25.59
N SER A 102 -5.65 -2.73 25.21
CA SER A 102 -6.65 -2.00 26.01
C SER A 102 -7.64 -1.36 25.05
N PHE A 103 -8.77 -2.03 24.89
CA PHE A 103 -9.87 -1.57 24.04
C PHE A 103 -10.35 -0.18 24.52
N LYS A 104 -10.05 0.88 23.77
CA LYS A 104 -10.66 2.20 23.95
C LYS A 104 -11.40 2.57 22.67
N PRO A 105 -12.72 2.34 22.59
CA PRO A 105 -13.50 2.80 21.45
C PRO A 105 -13.57 4.33 21.48
N GLN A 106 -12.99 5.00 20.48
CA GLN A 106 -13.30 6.40 20.21
C GLN A 106 -14.38 6.47 19.13
N ILE A 107 -15.52 7.05 19.50
CA ILE A 107 -16.60 7.41 18.56
C ILE A 107 -16.25 8.78 18.00
N ILE A 108 -15.98 8.85 16.69
CA ILE A 108 -15.91 10.12 15.97
C ILE A 108 -17.32 10.45 15.48
N SER A 109 -17.97 11.41 16.13
CA SER A 109 -19.26 11.96 15.67
C SER A 109 -19.01 13.08 14.67
N PHE A 110 -19.45 12.90 13.43
CA PHE A 110 -19.57 14.01 12.47
C PHE A 110 -20.90 14.71 12.73
N LEU A 111 -20.85 15.99 13.12
CA LEU A 111 -22.03 16.84 13.19
C LEU A 111 -22.47 17.18 11.76
N THR A 112 -23.66 16.72 11.35
CA THR A 112 -24.34 17.24 10.17
C THR A 112 -24.82 18.67 10.43
N PRO A 113 -24.65 19.61 9.48
CA PRO A 113 -25.22 20.95 9.62
C PRO A 113 -26.73 20.87 9.40
N SER A 114 -27.51 21.21 10.43
CA SER A 114 -28.95 21.42 10.29
C SER A 114 -29.18 22.78 9.62
N GLY A 115 -29.56 22.75 8.34
CA GLY A 115 -30.25 23.86 7.72
C GLY A 115 -31.72 23.85 8.14
N LEU A 116 -32.17 24.96 8.72
CA LEU A 116 -33.42 25.68 8.44
C LEU A 116 -33.38 27.02 9.18
#